data_AF-A0AAD5WN04-F1
#
_entry.id   AF-A0AAD5WN04-F1
#
_cell.length_a   1.000
_cell.length_b   1.000
_cell.length_c   1.000
_cell.angle_alpha   90.00
_cell.angle_beta   90.00
_cell.angle_gamma   90.00
#
_symmetry.space_group_name_H-M   'P 1'
#
loop_
_entity.id
_entity.type
_entity.pdbx_description
1 polymer ?
#
loop_
_entity_poly.entity_id
_entity_poly.type
_entity_poly.pdbx_seq_one_letter_code
_entity_poly.pdbx_strand_id
1 'polypeptide(L)'
;MSPVPPFTPPPPASKSEDPFSQAYMPPTYRISLNPVTRITLASIGSFLVGSGLGAAHGTKMAGLRFRAEHAHKLPADTTGWYLYHKSKNYSAMVGGFREGLKMGTKTSFWTTAMLAIESLFDSSRGTADMFNTVLAGLTVAGGFSLWSK
;
A
#
# COMPACT_ATOMS: atom_id res chain seq x y z
N MET A 1 42.58 50.87 45.11
CA MET A 1 42.04 50.21 43.91
C MET A 1 42.55 48.77 43.88
N SER A 2 41.72 47.78 44.17
CA SER A 2 42.06 46.37 43.92
C SER A 2 41.92 46.07 42.42
N PRO A 3 42.79 45.22 41.83
CA PRO A 3 42.72 44.89 40.41
C PRO A 3 41.50 44.01 40.11
N VAL A 4 40.85 44.29 38.98
CA VAL A 4 39.71 43.51 38.45
C VAL A 4 40.21 42.14 37.98
N PRO A 5 39.52 41.03 38.29
CA PRO A 5 39.96 39.71 37.84
C PRO A 5 39.87 39.57 36.31
N PRO A 6 40.72 38.73 35.69
CA PRO A 6 40.68 38.48 34.26
C PRO A 6 39.36 37.83 33.83
N PHE A 7 38.78 38.31 32.74
CA PHE A 7 37.63 37.66 32.09
C PHE A 7 38.07 36.29 31.55
N THR A 8 37.59 35.22 32.17
CA THR A 8 37.71 33.88 31.59
C THR A 8 36.57 33.71 30.60
N PRO A 9 36.85 33.41 29.32
CA PRO A 9 35.79 33.12 28.37
C PRO A 9 35.03 31.88 28.85
N PRO A 10 33.70 31.84 28.69
CA PRO A 10 32.93 30.65 29.01
C PRO A 10 33.49 29.46 28.21
N PRO A 11 33.52 28.25 28.80
CA PRO A 11 33.96 27.05 28.10
C PRO A 11 33.17 26.92 26.78
N PRO A 12 33.82 26.49 25.67
CA PRO A 12 33.13 26.33 24.41
C PRO A 12 31.95 25.41 24.63
N ALA A 13 30.75 25.88 24.26
CA ALA A 13 29.50 25.17 24.46
C ALA A 13 29.69 23.70 24.09
N SER A 14 29.69 22.83 25.10
CA SER A 14 29.62 21.39 24.90
C SER A 14 28.41 21.18 24.01
N LYS A 15 28.61 20.59 22.82
CA LYS A 15 27.53 20.20 21.91
C LYS A 15 26.49 19.46 22.76
N SER A 16 25.40 20.15 23.11
CA SER A 16 24.23 19.50 23.63
C SER A 16 23.76 18.62 22.49
N GLU A 17 23.92 17.31 22.64
CA GLU A 17 23.26 16.36 21.77
C GLU A 17 21.76 16.49 22.05
N ASP A 18 21.13 17.50 21.46
CA ASP A 18 19.69 17.62 21.51
C ASP A 18 19.14 16.35 20.86
N PRO A 19 18.23 15.60 21.50
CA PRO A 19 17.56 14.47 20.86
C PRO A 19 16.78 14.88 19.59
N PHE A 20 16.63 16.19 19.38
CA PHE A 20 16.12 16.82 18.17
C PHE A 20 17.15 16.93 17.03
N SER A 21 18.46 16.93 17.33
CA SER A 21 19.54 17.04 16.33
C SER A 21 19.75 15.75 15.53
N GLN A 22 19.36 14.59 16.08
CA GLN A 22 19.32 13.35 15.32
C GLN A 22 18.22 13.36 14.23
N ALA A 23 17.31 14.34 14.27
CA ALA A 23 16.35 14.64 13.19
C ALA A 23 16.92 15.52 12.06
N TYR A 24 18.20 15.93 12.13
CA TYR A 24 18.83 16.80 11.12
C TYR A 24 19.38 16.06 9.90
N MET A 25 19.42 14.72 9.91
CA MET A 25 19.46 13.99 8.64
C MET A 25 18.05 14.05 8.10
N PRO A 26 17.74 14.88 7.08
CA PRO A 26 16.36 15.00 6.63
C PRO A 26 15.93 13.61 6.18
N PRO A 27 14.94 12.97 6.82
CA PRO A 27 14.18 11.96 6.12
C PRO A 27 13.78 12.62 4.81
N THR A 28 14.05 12.00 3.69
CA THR A 28 13.59 12.47 2.38
C THR A 28 12.06 12.42 2.39
N TYR A 29 11.45 13.44 2.99
CA TYR A 29 10.01 13.57 3.19
C TYR A 29 9.37 13.84 1.84
N ARG A 30 9.18 12.79 1.05
CA ARG A 30 8.40 12.87 -0.18
C ARG A 30 6.95 13.12 0.20
N ILE A 31 6.41 14.27 -0.19
CA ILE A 31 5.02 14.70 0.08
C ILE A 31 4.79 15.01 1.57
N SER A 32 5.80 15.53 2.29
CA SER A 32 5.71 15.95 3.71
C SER A 32 5.27 14.87 4.71
N LEU A 33 5.26 13.59 4.30
CA LEU A 33 4.85 12.47 5.14
C LEU A 33 6.06 11.65 5.57
N ASN A 34 6.02 11.14 6.80
CA ASN A 34 6.96 10.13 7.26
C ASN A 34 6.90 8.91 6.31
N PRO A 35 8.05 8.32 5.91
CA PRO A 35 8.09 7.15 5.03
C PRO A 35 7.20 6.00 5.48
N VAL A 36 7.10 5.74 6.79
CA VAL A 36 6.22 4.69 7.33
C VAL A 36 4.75 5.01 7.06
N THR A 37 4.32 6.24 7.32
CA THR A 37 2.94 6.70 7.08
C THR A 37 2.58 6.68 5.60
N ARG A 38 3.53 7.00 4.72
CA ARG A 38 3.33 6.96 3.27
C ARG A 38 3.10 5.53 2.78
N ILE A 39 3.92 4.58 3.23
CA ILE A 39 3.80 3.17 2.84
C ILE A 39 2.48 2.60 3.34
N THR A 40 2.07 2.86 4.58
CA THR A 40 0.81 2.33 5.12
C THR A 40 -0.40 2.90 4.38
N LEU A 41 -0.43 4.22 4.12
CA LEU A 41 -1.53 4.84 3.38
C LEU A 41 -1.63 4.31 1.95
N ALA A 42 -0.49 4.18 1.26
CA ALA A 42 -0.45 3.63 -0.09
C ALA A 42 -0.82 2.14 -0.13
N SER A 43 -0.43 1.37 0.89
CA SER A 43 -0.80 -0.05 1.03
C SER A 43 -2.31 -0.23 1.20
N ILE A 44 -2.95 0.61 2.03
CA ILE A 44 -4.40 0.62 2.21
C ILE A 44 -5.10 1.07 0.92
N GLY A 45 -4.63 2.14 0.29
CA GLY A 45 -5.20 2.64 -0.97
C GLY A 45 -5.15 1.62 -2.10
N SER A 46 -3.99 0.99 -2.29
CA SER A 46 -3.80 -0.08 -3.29
C SER A 46 -4.63 -1.32 -2.97
N PHE A 47 -4.79 -1.68 -1.70
CA PHE A 47 -5.68 -2.76 -1.28
C PHE A 47 -7.14 -2.46 -1.65
N LEU A 48 -7.64 -1.26 -1.39
CA LEU A 48 -9.02 -0.87 -1.71
C LEU A 48 -9.27 -0.87 -3.21
N VAL A 49 -8.36 -0.30 -4.00
CA VAL A 49 -8.46 -0.28 -5.46
C VAL A 49 -8.39 -1.70 -6.03
N GLY A 50 -7.43 -2.51 -5.59
CA GLY A 50 -7.29 -3.89 -6.02
C GLY A 50 -8.47 -4.76 -5.62
N SER A 51 -9.01 -4.55 -4.42
CA SER A 51 -10.21 -5.26 -3.93
C SER A 51 -11.45 -4.87 -4.71
N GLY A 52 -11.63 -3.58 -5.04
CA GLY A 52 -12.76 -3.11 -5.85
C GLY A 52 -12.75 -3.71 -7.26
N LEU A 53 -11.60 -3.69 -7.93
CA LEU A 53 -11.41 -4.31 -9.25
C LEU A 53 -11.62 -5.83 -9.19
N GLY A 54 -11.04 -6.50 -8.20
CA GLY A 54 -11.20 -7.93 -7.99
C GLY A 54 -12.65 -8.33 -7.68
N ALA A 55 -13.36 -7.54 -6.88
CA ALA A 55 -14.75 -7.78 -6.54
C ALA A 55 -15.68 -7.60 -7.75
N ALA A 56 -15.47 -6.56 -8.56
CA ALA A 56 -16.21 -6.36 -9.80
C ALA A 56 -16.01 -7.54 -10.77
N HIS A 57 -14.77 -7.98 -10.92
CA HIS A 57 -14.42 -9.12 -11.76
C HIS A 57 -15.03 -10.44 -11.23
N GLY A 58 -14.87 -10.73 -9.95
CA GLY A 58 -15.39 -11.94 -9.30
C GLY A 58 -16.91 -12.03 -9.33
N THR A 59 -17.61 -10.91 -9.10
CA THR A 59 -19.07 -10.81 -9.17
C THR A 59 -19.57 -11.15 -10.59
N LYS A 60 -18.91 -10.60 -11.62
CA LYS A 60 -19.27 -10.87 -13.03
C LYS A 60 -19.09 -12.35 -13.37
N MET A 61 -17.95 -12.93 -13.02
CA MET A 61 -17.66 -14.34 -13.31
C MET A 61 -18.59 -15.30 -12.57
N ALA A 62 -18.85 -15.07 -11.29
CA ALA A 62 -19.79 -15.88 -10.51
C ALA A 62 -21.23 -15.75 -11.03
N GLY A 63 -21.63 -14.54 -11.43
CA GLY A 63 -22.94 -14.30 -12.05
C GLY A 63 -23.12 -15.03 -13.39
N LEU A 64 -22.09 -15.06 -14.24
CA LEU A 64 -22.12 -15.80 -15.50
C LEU A 64 -22.18 -17.31 -15.28
N ARG A 65 -21.42 -17.85 -14.32
CA ARG A 65 -21.47 -19.27 -13.94
C ARG A 65 -22.84 -19.66 -13.41
N PHE A 66 -23.41 -18.88 -12.51
CA PHE A 66 -24.76 -19.12 -11.99
C PHE A 66 -25.81 -19.16 -13.11
N ARG A 67 -25.71 -18.25 -14.09
CA ARG A 67 -26.60 -18.23 -15.26
C ARG A 67 -26.40 -19.43 -16.18
N ALA A 68 -25.17 -19.92 -16.34
CA ALA A 68 -24.88 -21.11 -17.12
C ALA A 68 -25.48 -22.36 -16.43
N GLU A 69 -25.31 -22.50 -15.12
CA GLU A 69 -25.83 -23.63 -14.33
C GLU A 69 -27.36 -23.62 -14.24
N HIS A 70 -27.97 -22.44 -14.16
CA HIS A 70 -29.43 -22.28 -14.00
C HIS A 70 -30.16 -21.92 -15.30
N ALA A 71 -29.50 -22.04 -16.46
CA ALA A 71 -30.11 -21.75 -17.76
C ALA A 71 -31.40 -22.56 -18.02
N HIS A 72 -31.48 -23.76 -17.44
CA HIS A 72 -32.64 -24.66 -17.57
C HIS A 72 -33.74 -24.43 -16.52
N LYS A 73 -33.51 -23.60 -15.49
CA LYS A 73 -34.43 -23.39 -14.36
C LYS A 73 -34.91 -21.94 -14.29
N LEU A 74 -35.66 -21.51 -15.31
CA LEU A 74 -36.30 -20.20 -15.29
C LEU A 74 -37.48 -20.21 -14.30
N PRO A 75 -37.61 -19.19 -13.44
CA PRO A 75 -38.70 -19.14 -12.47
C PRO A 75 -40.05 -18.96 -13.19
N ALA A 76 -40.97 -19.91 -13.00
CA ALA A 76 -42.35 -19.84 -13.50
C ALA A 76 -43.35 -19.30 -12.47
N ASP A 77 -42.96 -19.26 -11.19
CA ASP A 77 -43.78 -18.81 -10.07
C ASP A 77 -43.14 -17.61 -9.34
N THR A 78 -43.98 -16.79 -8.70
CA THR A 78 -43.61 -15.55 -8.00
C THR A 78 -42.64 -15.80 -6.84
N THR A 79 -42.85 -16.88 -6.07
CA THR A 79 -41.94 -17.30 -5.00
C THR A 79 -40.60 -17.77 -5.55
N GLY A 80 -40.61 -18.49 -6.68
CA GLY A 80 -39.41 -18.95 -7.38
C GLY A 80 -38.55 -17.78 -7.89
N TRP A 81 -39.18 -16.69 -8.34
CA TRP A 81 -38.48 -15.49 -8.80
C TRP A 81 -37.63 -14.84 -7.68
N TYR A 82 -38.18 -14.74 -6.46
CA TYR A 82 -37.46 -14.20 -5.31
C TYR A 82 -36.28 -15.09 -4.90
N LEU A 83 -36.52 -16.40 -4.79
CA LEU A 83 -35.47 -17.37 -4.40
C LEU A 83 -34.32 -17.41 -5.41
N TYR A 84 -34.64 -17.27 -6.70
CA TYR A 84 -33.64 -17.18 -7.77
C TYR A 84 -32.74 -15.95 -7.60
N HIS A 85 -33.32 -14.76 -7.39
CA HIS A 85 -32.54 -13.53 -7.22
C HIS A 85 -31.72 -13.51 -5.92
N LYS A 86 -32.25 -14.05 -4.83
CA LYS A 86 -31.52 -14.21 -3.56
C LYS A 86 -30.29 -15.11 -3.73
N SER A 87 -30.46 -16.26 -4.37
CA SER A 87 -29.38 -17.22 -4.62
C SER A 87 -28.34 -16.66 -5.57
N LYS A 88 -28.78 -16.00 -6.66
CA LYS A 88 -27.91 -15.32 -7.62
C LYS A 88 -27.05 -14.24 -6.94
N ASN A 89 -27.67 -13.41 -6.10
CA ASN A 89 -26.96 -12.33 -5.41
C ASN A 89 -25.96 -12.91 -4.40
N TYR A 90 -26.31 -14.00 -3.71
CA TYR A 90 -25.41 -14.68 -2.78
C TYR A 90 -24.17 -15.24 -3.49
N SER A 91 -24.35 -16.01 -4.57
CA SER A 91 -23.24 -16.55 -5.37
C SER A 91 -22.35 -15.44 -5.93
N ALA A 92 -22.95 -14.33 -6.36
CA ALA A 92 -22.23 -13.16 -6.85
C ALA A 92 -21.41 -12.46 -5.75
N MET A 93 -21.99 -12.23 -4.57
CA MET A 93 -21.30 -11.62 -3.42
C MET A 93 -20.13 -12.47 -2.92
N VAL A 94 -20.31 -13.79 -2.80
CA VAL A 94 -19.25 -14.71 -2.37
C VAL A 94 -18.10 -14.72 -3.40
N GLY A 95 -18.43 -14.75 -4.70
CA GLY A 95 -17.44 -14.66 -5.77
C GLY A 95 -16.69 -13.33 -5.79
N GLY A 96 -17.40 -12.22 -5.59
CA GLY A 96 -16.81 -10.88 -5.47
C GLY A 96 -15.89 -10.76 -4.27
N PHE A 97 -16.30 -11.21 -3.08
CA PHE A 97 -15.48 -11.12 -1.88
C PHE A 97 -14.19 -11.93 -1.99
N ARG A 98 -14.28 -13.17 -2.48
CA ARG A 98 -13.13 -14.07 -2.61
C ARG A 98 -12.10 -13.54 -3.62
N GLU A 99 -12.56 -13.06 -4.78
CA GLU A 99 -11.67 -12.51 -5.80
C GLU A 99 -11.14 -11.12 -5.41
N GLY A 100 -11.96 -10.30 -4.75
CA GLY A 100 -11.57 -9.01 -4.18
C GLY A 100 -10.42 -9.15 -3.19
N LEU A 101 -10.55 -10.04 -2.19
CA LEU A 101 -9.47 -10.27 -1.22
C LEU A 101 -8.18 -10.78 -1.90
N LYS A 102 -8.30 -11.67 -2.88
CA LYS A 102 -7.14 -12.21 -3.61
C LYS A 102 -6.42 -11.13 -4.41
N MET A 103 -7.14 -10.31 -5.16
CA MET A 103 -6.54 -9.24 -5.97
C MET A 103 -6.04 -8.07 -5.11
N GLY A 104 -6.79 -7.71 -4.06
CA GLY A 104 -6.41 -6.68 -3.11
C GLY A 104 -5.12 -7.01 -2.36
N THR A 105 -5.00 -8.22 -1.80
CA THR A 105 -3.77 -8.66 -1.10
C THR A 105 -2.57 -8.70 -2.04
N LYS A 106 -2.73 -9.24 -3.25
CA LYS A 106 -1.66 -9.27 -4.26
C LYS A 106 -1.19 -7.86 -4.63
N THR A 107 -2.12 -6.94 -4.90
CA THR A 107 -1.78 -5.56 -5.30
C THR A 107 -1.11 -4.82 -4.15
N SER A 108 -1.67 -4.88 -2.95
CA SER A 108 -1.12 -4.24 -1.75
C SER A 108 0.27 -4.74 -1.40
N PHE A 109 0.52 -6.05 -1.52
CA PHE A 109 1.84 -6.65 -1.31
C PHE A 109 2.88 -6.03 -2.25
N TRP A 110 2.60 -5.99 -3.55
CA TRP A 110 3.54 -5.46 -4.55
C TRP A 110 3.74 -3.95 -4.44
N THR A 111 2.67 -3.19 -4.13
CA THR A 111 2.78 -1.74 -3.87
C THR A 111 3.64 -1.46 -2.65
N THR A 112 3.44 -2.20 -1.56
CA THR A 112 4.22 -2.05 -0.32
C THR A 112 5.69 -2.40 -0.58
N ALA A 113 5.96 -3.49 -1.31
CA ALA A 113 7.33 -3.87 -1.68
C ALA A 113 8.04 -2.76 -2.48
N MET A 114 7.37 -2.17 -3.47
CA MET A 114 7.95 -1.10 -4.28
C MET A 114 8.28 0.14 -3.45
N LEU A 115 7.36 0.60 -2.60
CA LEU A 115 7.57 1.78 -1.77
C LEU A 115 8.59 1.54 -0.64
N ALA A 116 8.68 0.31 -0.12
CA ALA A 116 9.71 -0.07 0.83
C ALA A 116 11.11 -0.02 0.18
N ILE A 117 11.26 -0.57 -1.03
CA ILE A 117 12.52 -0.53 -1.78
C ILE A 117 12.88 0.91 -2.18
N GLU A 118 11.90 1.72 -2.59
CA GLU A 118 12.12 3.15 -2.85
C GLU A 118 12.63 3.87 -1.61
N SER A 119 12.02 3.62 -0.45
CA SER A 119 12.43 4.24 0.82
C SER A 119 13.84 3.79 1.24
N LEU A 120 14.22 2.53 0.98
CA LEU A 120 15.57 2.02 1.22
C LEU A 120 16.62 2.73 0.34
N PHE A 121 16.32 2.92 -0.95
CA PHE A 121 17.23 3.64 -1.84
C PHE A 121 17.35 5.13 -1.49
N ASP A 122 16.24 5.76 -1.12
CA ASP A 122 16.22 7.14 -0.66
C ASP A 122 17.06 7.32 0.62
N SER A 123 17.00 6.39 1.58
CA SER A 123 17.87 6.40 2.77
C SER A 123 19.34 6.16 2.45
N SER A 124 19.65 5.33 1.46
CA SER A 124 21.04 5.01 1.08
C SER A 124 21.73 6.15 0.34
N ARG A 125 21.01 6.94 -0.45
CA ARG A 125 21.58 8.02 -1.29
C ARG A 125 21.31 9.42 -0.76
N GLY A 126 20.36 9.59 0.17
CA GLY A 126 20.00 10.88 0.74
C GLY A 126 19.33 11.84 -0.26
N THR A 127 18.99 11.38 -1.47
CA THR A 127 18.33 12.16 -2.51
C THR A 127 16.98 11.54 -2.88
N ALA A 128 16.02 12.40 -3.21
CA ALA A 128 14.67 12.00 -3.61
C ALA A 128 14.50 12.15 -5.12
N ASP A 129 15.14 11.28 -5.90
CA ASP A 129 15.16 11.36 -7.36
C ASP A 129 14.23 10.34 -8.05
N MET A 130 13.88 10.63 -9.31
CA MET A 130 13.14 9.71 -10.20
C MET A 130 13.90 8.40 -10.43
N PHE A 131 15.23 8.42 -10.41
CA PHE A 131 16.04 7.21 -10.60
C PHE A 131 15.85 6.18 -9.48
N ASN A 132 15.65 6.63 -8.23
CA ASN A 132 15.38 5.71 -7.11
C ASN A 132 14.01 5.02 -7.30
N THR A 133 13.02 5.76 -7.79
CA THR A 133 11.69 5.22 -8.14
C THR A 133 11.78 4.21 -9.28
N VAL A 134 12.53 4.51 -10.35
CA VAL A 134 12.74 3.58 -11.49
C VAL A 134 13.49 2.32 -11.04
N LEU A 135 14.56 2.47 -10.25
CA LEU A 135 15.34 1.34 -9.77
C LEU A 135 14.52 0.44 -8.83
N ALA A 136 13.72 1.05 -7.95
CA ALA A 136 12.77 0.32 -7.11
C ALA A 136 11.74 -0.45 -7.94
N GLY A 137 11.18 0.18 -8.98
CA GLY A 137 10.27 -0.47 -9.92
C GLY A 137 10.91 -1.65 -10.65
N LEU A 138 12.13 -1.49 -11.17
CA LEU A 138 12.89 -2.56 -11.84
C LEU A 138 13.21 -3.71 -10.88
N THR A 139 13.57 -3.40 -9.63
CA THR A 139 13.86 -4.41 -8.60
C THR A 139 12.62 -5.25 -8.30
N VAL A 140 11.48 -4.59 -8.11
CA VAL A 140 10.20 -5.27 -7.87
C VAL A 140 9.76 -6.09 -9.09
N ALA A 141 9.90 -5.54 -10.29
CA ALA A 141 9.57 -6.25 -11.53
C ALA A 141 10.46 -7.49 -11.74
N GLY A 142 11.76 -7.37 -11.44
CA GLY A 142 12.69 -8.50 -11.45
C GLY A 142 12.29 -9.58 -10.43
N GLY A 143 11.95 -9.18 -9.20
CA GLY A 143 11.42 -10.09 -8.19
C GLY A 143 10.12 -10.79 -8.61
N PHE A 144 9.19 -10.05 -9.21
CA PHE A 144 7.95 -10.61 -9.77
C PHE A 144 8.22 -11.60 -10.91
N SER A 145 9.19 -11.31 -11.77
CA SER A 145 9.56 -12.19 -12.89
C SER A 145 10.10 -13.53 -12.39
N LEU A 146 10.90 -13.55 -11.33
CA LEU A 146 11.39 -14.80 -10.73
C LEU A 146 10.27 -15.60 -10.05
N TRP A 147 9.29 -14.91 -9.46
CA TRP A 147 8.16 -15.55 -8.78
C TRP A 147 7.10 -16.10 -9.75
N SER A 148 7.04 -15.59 -10.97
CA SER A 148 6.07 -16.02 -12.01
C SER A 148 6.59 -17.14 -12.92
N LYS A 149 7.73 -17.73 -12.57
CA LYS A 149 8.35 -18.89 -13.22
C LYS A 149 7.81 -20.19 -12.63
#